data_AF-A0A7Y0MBW3-F1
#
_entry.id   AF-A0A7Y0MBW3-F1
#
_cell.length_a   1.000
_cell.length_b   1.000
_cell.length_c   1.000
_cell.angle_alpha   90.00
_cell.angle_beta   90.00
_cell.angle_gamma   90.00
#
_symmetry.space_group_name_H-M   'P 1'
#
loop_
_entity.id
_entity.type
_entity.pdbx_description
1 polymer ?
#
loop_
_entity_poly.entity_id
_entity_poly.type
_entity_poly.pdbx_seq_one_letter_code
_entity_poly.pdbx_strand_id
1 'polypeptide(L)'
;MRLRRAPKFGPFMGLGIVLGVIVAAISAYTGPENAEFTRSSIFGFLAVLFGIAGMLLGALVVLILDRISIKRSEKMMAVETPEQTDPEQEER
;
A
#
# COMPACT_ATOMS: atom_id res chain seq x y z
N MET A 1 -11.24 -16.56 18.68
CA MET A 1 -11.54 -15.69 17.52
C MET A 1 -10.22 -15.21 16.90
N ARG A 2 -9.94 -15.51 15.63
CA ARG A 2 -8.72 -15.04 14.93
C ARG A 2 -9.08 -13.85 14.04
N LEU A 3 -8.66 -12.65 14.43
CA LEU A 3 -8.90 -11.43 13.67
C LEU A 3 -7.99 -11.44 12.43
N ARG A 4 -8.58 -11.55 11.23
CA ARG A 4 -7.86 -11.34 9.97
C ARG A 4 -7.41 -9.88 9.98
N ARG A 5 -6.10 -9.62 10.06
CA ARG A 5 -5.58 -8.25 10.03
C ARG A 5 -5.88 -7.66 8.65
N ALA A 6 -6.65 -6.58 8.62
CA ALA A 6 -6.91 -5.85 7.39
C ALA A 6 -5.58 -5.36 6.77
N PRO A 7 -5.45 -5.37 5.44
CA PRO A 7 -4.27 -4.85 4.74
C PRO A 7 -4.03 -3.39 5.13
N LYS A 8 -2.79 -3.06 5.49
CA LYS A 8 -2.43 -1.70 5.95
C LYS A 8 -2.08 -0.83 4.75
N PHE A 9 -3.04 -0.06 4.24
CA PHE A 9 -2.84 0.89 3.14
C PHE A 9 -2.01 2.12 3.53
N GLY A 10 -2.02 2.50 4.82
CA GLY A 10 -1.41 3.73 5.34
C GLY A 10 0.08 3.93 5.01
N PRO A 11 0.97 2.93 5.23
CA PRO A 11 2.40 3.09 4.95
C PRO A 11 2.71 3.35 3.47
N PHE A 12 1.96 2.74 2.54
CA PHE A 12 2.20 2.88 1.10
C PHE A 12 1.72 4.23 0.57
N MET A 13 0.58 4.71 1.08
CA MET A 13 0.11 6.07 0.82
C MET A 13 1.13 7.10 1.33
N GLY A 14 1.63 6.93 2.55
CA GLY A 14 2.67 7.79 3.13
C GLY A 14 3.96 7.80 2.31
N LEU A 15 4.44 6.62 1.88
CA LEU A 15 5.63 6.52 1.03
C LEU A 15 5.43 7.25 -0.31
N GLY A 16 4.26 7.09 -0.93
CA GLY A 16 3.90 7.80 -2.16
C GLY A 16 3.93 9.32 -2.00
N ILE A 17 3.36 9.85 -0.90
CA ILE A 17 3.42 11.29 -0.58
C ILE A 17 4.86 11.75 -0.43
N VAL A 18 5.68 11.01 0.33
CA VAL A 18 7.10 11.36 0.56
C VAL A 18 7.86 11.42 -0.78
N LEU A 19 7.69 10.43 -1.64
CA LEU A 19 8.30 10.42 -2.97
C LEU A 19 7.82 11.60 -3.83
N GLY A 20 6.52 11.91 -3.80
CA GLY A 20 5.95 13.05 -4.50
C GLY A 20 6.54 14.39 -4.04
N VAL A 21 6.69 14.58 -2.72
CA VAL A 21 7.32 15.79 -2.15
C VAL A 21 8.80 15.89 -2.54
N ILE A 22 9.52 14.77 -2.59
CA ILE A 22 10.92 14.76 -3.07
C ILE A 22 10.99 15.23 -4.52
N VAL A 23 10.13 14.70 -5.40
CA VAL A 23 10.06 15.13 -6.80
C VAL A 23 9.72 16.62 -6.91
N ALA A 24 8.76 17.10 -6.10
CA ALA A 24 8.40 18.51 -6.04
C ALA A 24 9.58 19.41 -5.62
N ALA A 25 10.35 19.00 -4.62
CA ALA A 25 11.53 19.72 -4.17
C ALA A 25 12.56 19.81 -5.30
N ILE A 26 12.88 18.68 -5.93
CA ILE A 26 13.81 18.67 -7.06
C ILE A 26 13.34 19.64 -8.14
N SER A 27 12.10 19.51 -8.61
CA SER A 27 11.55 20.38 -9.65
C SER A 27 11.55 21.87 -9.28
N ALA A 28 11.23 22.21 -8.04
CA ALA A 28 11.16 23.61 -7.59
C ALA A 28 12.53 24.27 -7.42
N TYR A 29 13.57 23.51 -7.09
CA TYR A 29 14.91 24.05 -6.83
C TYR A 29 15.90 23.90 -7.99
N THR A 30 15.64 23.02 -8.97
CA THR A 30 16.48 22.89 -10.18
C THR A 30 16.04 23.78 -11.35
N GLY A 31 14.83 24.35 -11.30
CA GLY A 31 14.31 25.24 -12.35
C GLY A 31 14.97 26.63 -12.34
N PRO A 32 14.92 27.36 -13.47
CA PRO A 32 15.36 28.74 -13.52
C PRO A 32 14.50 29.59 -12.58
N GLU A 33 15.15 30.58 -11.97
CA GLU A 33 14.49 31.46 -11.00
C GLU A 33 13.49 32.37 -11.73
N ASN A 34 12.24 32.34 -11.30
CA ASN A 34 11.17 33.12 -11.92
C ASN A 34 10.96 34.42 -11.14
N ALA A 35 10.89 35.55 -11.84
CA ALA A 35 10.64 36.85 -11.21
C ALA A 35 9.21 36.98 -10.64
N GLU A 36 8.25 36.23 -11.19
CA GLU A 36 6.84 36.30 -10.80
C GLU A 36 6.49 35.38 -9.63
N PHE A 37 7.20 34.27 -9.45
CA PHE A 37 6.88 33.25 -8.45
C PHE A 37 8.08 32.87 -7.61
N THR A 38 7.95 33.03 -6.29
CA THR A 38 8.95 32.56 -5.34
C THR A 38 9.07 31.03 -5.37
N ARG A 39 10.29 30.49 -5.23
CA ARG A 39 10.55 29.05 -5.19
C ARG A 39 9.70 28.32 -4.14
N SER A 40 9.42 28.96 -3.00
CA SER A 40 8.58 28.40 -1.93
C SER A 40 7.13 28.19 -2.39
N SER A 41 6.55 29.11 -3.16
CA SER A 41 5.21 28.99 -3.72
C SER A 41 5.13 27.87 -4.77
N ILE A 42 6.14 27.80 -5.66
CA ILE A 42 6.25 26.73 -6.66
C ILE A 42 6.38 25.37 -5.95
N PHE A 43 7.28 25.28 -4.96
CA PHE A 43 7.46 24.08 -4.16
C PHE A 43 6.16 23.67 -3.47
N GLY A 44 5.48 24.59 -2.79
CA GLY A 44 4.24 24.29 -2.08
C GLY A 44 3.15 23.74 -3.01
N PHE A 45 2.96 24.38 -4.17
CA PHE A 45 2.01 23.91 -5.18
C PHE A 45 2.37 22.50 -5.70
N LEU A 46 3.62 22.30 -6.11
CA LEU A 46 4.09 21.02 -6.63
C LEU A 46 4.07 19.93 -5.55
N ALA A 47 4.37 20.26 -4.29
CA ALA A 47 4.38 19.31 -3.19
C ALA A 47 2.97 18.77 -2.92
N VAL A 48 1.94 19.63 -2.97
CA VAL A 48 0.54 19.18 -2.87
C VAL A 48 0.17 18.33 -4.08
N LEU A 49 0.49 18.79 -5.29
CA LEU A 49 0.12 18.11 -6.53
C LEU A 49 0.77 16.72 -6.64
N PHE A 50 2.10 16.65 -6.52
CA PHE A 50 2.83 15.39 -6.55
C PHE A 50 2.61 14.55 -5.29
N GLY A 51 2.33 15.17 -4.14
CA GLY A 51 1.96 14.46 -2.91
C GLY A 51 0.67 13.66 -3.10
N ILE A 52 -0.39 14.30 -3.64
CA ILE A 52 -1.66 13.62 -3.94
C ILE A 52 -1.48 12.56 -5.02
N ALA A 53 -0.78 12.89 -6.11
CA ALA A 53 -0.52 11.92 -7.18
C ALA A 53 0.26 10.70 -6.66
N GLY A 54 1.33 10.93 -5.89
CA GLY A 54 2.12 9.89 -5.25
C GLY A 54 1.32 9.06 -4.26
N MET A 55 0.45 9.67 -3.46
CA MET A 55 -0.47 8.97 -2.56
C MET A 55 -1.37 7.99 -3.31
N LEU A 56 -1.99 8.45 -4.40
CA LEU A 56 -2.88 7.64 -5.23
C LEU A 56 -2.12 6.49 -5.90
N LEU A 57 -0.91 6.74 -6.40
CA LEU A 57 -0.05 5.69 -6.95
C LEU A 57 0.35 4.67 -5.88
N GLY A 58 0.76 5.11 -4.70
CA GLY A 58 1.08 4.21 -3.57
C GLY A 58 -0.12 3.36 -3.14
N ALA A 59 -1.31 3.95 -3.09
CA ALA A 59 -2.56 3.24 -2.84
C ALA A 59 -2.89 2.21 -3.93
N LEU A 60 -2.68 2.56 -5.20
CA LEU A 60 -2.93 1.66 -6.31
C LEU A 60 -1.95 0.47 -6.31
N VAL A 61 -0.68 0.73 -6.07
CA VAL A 61 0.36 -0.31 -5.96
C VAL A 61 0.01 -1.31 -4.87
N VAL A 62 -0.35 -0.82 -3.66
CA VAL A 62 -0.70 -1.74 -2.58
C VAL A 62 -2.00 -2.50 -2.87
N LEU A 63 -2.99 -1.88 -3.53
CA LEU A 63 -4.23 -2.57 -3.92
C LEU A 63 -3.95 -3.73 -4.88
N ILE A 64 -3.01 -3.54 -5.83
CA ILE A 64 -2.59 -4.59 -6.76
C ILE A 64 -1.84 -5.71 -6.00
N LEU A 65 -0.91 -5.36 -5.12
CA LEU A 65 -0.17 -6.34 -4.32
C LEU A 65 -1.08 -7.12 -3.38
N ASP A 66 -2.06 -6.46 -2.77
CA ASP A 66 -3.04 -7.06 -1.89
C ASP A 66 -3.97 -8.02 -2.65
N ARG A 67 -4.45 -7.62 -3.85
CA ARG A 67 -5.19 -8.51 -4.77
C ARG A 67 -4.43 -9.80 -5.08
N ILE A 68 -3.12 -9.72 -5.31
CA ILE A 68 -2.27 -10.88 -5.60
C ILE A 68 -2.06 -11.72 -4.33
N SER A 69 -1.84 -11.06 -3.18
CA SER A 69 -1.59 -11.70 -1.88
C SER A 69 -2.79 -12.49 -1.37
N ILE A 70 -4.01 -11.94 -1.50
CA ILE A 70 -5.26 -12.62 -1.14
C ILE A 70 -5.42 -13.92 -1.93
N LYS A 71 -5.17 -13.89 -3.24
CA LYS A 71 -5.22 -15.09 -4.11
C LYS A 71 -4.20 -16.17 -3.73
N ARG A 72 -3.07 -15.79 -3.13
CA ARG A 72 -1.99 -16.73 -2.76
C ARG A 72 -2.19 -17.32 -1.36
N SER A 73 -2.70 -16.54 -0.42
CA SER A 73 -2.96 -17.00 0.95
C SER A 73 -4.03 -18.09 1.04
N GLU A 74 -4.97 -18.11 0.09
CA GLU A 74 -6.01 -19.16 0.02
C GLU A 74 -5.44 -20.56 -0.22
N LYS A 75 -4.25 -20.67 -0.82
CA LYS A 75 -3.60 -21.97 -1.11
C LYS A 75 -2.85 -22.58 0.06
N MET A 76 -2.63 -21.84 1.16
CA MET A 76 -1.81 -22.31 2.30
C MET A 76 -2.63 -22.82 3.50
N MET A 77 -3.96 -22.70 3.49
CA MET A 77 -4.81 -23.21 4.58
C MET A 77 -5.47 -24.57 4.30
N ALA A 78 -5.16 -25.22 3.18
CA ALA A 78 -5.60 -26.58 2.88
C ALA A 78 -4.54 -27.60 3.36
N VAL A 79 -4.29 -27.64 4.66
CA VAL A 79 -3.79 -28.87 5.30
C VAL A 79 -4.95 -29.34 6.17
N GLU A 80 -5.77 -30.24 5.62
CA GLU A 80 -6.77 -30.97 6.38
C GLU A 80 -6.07 -31.69 7.53
N THR A 81 -6.53 -31.45 8.75
CA THR A 81 -6.24 -32.36 9.85
C THR A 81 -7.07 -33.61 9.57
N PRO A 82 -6.47 -34.79 9.32
CA PRO A 82 -7.25 -35.99 9.08
C PRO A 82 -8.11 -36.25 10.32
N GLU A 83 -9.42 -36.27 10.10
CA GLU A 83 -10.42 -36.66 11.08
C GLU A 83 -10.14 -38.12 11.46
N GLN A 84 -9.63 -38.34 12.67
CA GLN A 84 -9.52 -39.68 13.23
C GLN A 84 -10.93 -40.14 13.61
N THR A 85 -11.57 -40.87 12.71
CA THR A 85 -12.73 -41.71 13.02
C THR A 85 -12.23 -42.97 13.73
N ASP A 86 -12.51 -43.06 15.03
CA ASP A 86 -12.24 -44.24 15.84
C ASP A 86 -13.32 -45.31 15.56
N PRO A 87 -12.99 -46.53 15.06
CA PRO A 87 -13.97 -47.51 14.63
C PRO A 87 -14.63 -48.33 15.76
N GLU A 88 -14.61 -47.89 17.01
CA GLU A 88 -14.97 -48.74 18.18
C GLU A 88 -16.44 -48.72 18.63
N GLN A 89 -17.41 -48.25 17.83
CA GLN A 89 -18.82 -48.16 18.28
C GLN A 89 -19.80 -48.98 17.42
N GLU A 90 -19.34 -50.10 16.82
CA GLU A 90 -20.23 -51.04 16.10
C GLU A 90 -20.46 -52.37 16.85
N GLU A 91 -19.86 -52.59 18.02
CA GLU A 91 -20.15 -53.75 18.87
C GLU A 91 -20.54 -53.32 20.29
N ARG A 92 -21.84 -53.07 20.53
CA ARG A 92 -22.55 -53.43 21.78
C ARG A 92 -24.05 -53.27 21.69
#